data_AF-A0A7J7N884-F1
#
_entry.id   AF-A0A7J7N884-F1
#
_cell.length_a   1.000
_cell.length_b   1.000
_cell.length_c   1.000
_cell.angle_alpha   90.00
_cell.angle_beta   90.00
_cell.angle_gamma   90.00
#
_symmetry.space_group_name_H-M   'P 1'
#
loop_
_entity.id
_entity.type
_entity.pdbx_description
1 polymer ?
#
loop_
_entity_poly.entity_id
_entity_poly.type
_entity_poly.pdbx_seq_one_letter_code
_entity_poly.pdbx_strand_id
1 'polypeptide(L)'
;MLSQMESPQASSSSVGRRFVVTNKEDLLQEDGVVVAAEIIGEGIQNLRAKGVLDGFQNDLATSFSILPENLFIVMGSPKLGVYETDLGWGRPKKVEVASIDFTKVISLSERGDGEIGLEVGLILTKGKIDVFEANFEATLKTCWM
;
A
#
# COMPACT_ATOMS: atom_id res chain seq x y z
N MET A 1 16.76 -38.29 -9.25
CA MET A 1 15.74 -37.81 -10.19
C MET A 1 14.55 -37.32 -9.36
N LEU A 2 14.76 -36.22 -8.62
CA LEU A 2 13.72 -35.56 -7.81
C LEU A 2 13.31 -34.32 -8.59
N SER A 3 12.40 -34.49 -9.54
CA SER A 3 11.81 -33.40 -10.30
C SER A 3 10.65 -32.80 -9.49
N GLN A 4 10.87 -31.58 -9.00
CA GLN A 4 9.91 -30.47 -8.99
C GLN A 4 8.45 -30.89 -8.73
N MET A 5 8.06 -30.98 -7.47
CA MET A 5 6.66 -30.77 -7.09
C MET A 5 6.42 -29.27 -7.14
N GLU A 6 5.96 -28.77 -8.29
CA GLU A 6 5.31 -27.46 -8.34
C GLU A 6 4.14 -27.48 -7.34
N SER A 7 4.16 -26.55 -6.39
CA SER A 7 3.07 -26.37 -5.44
C SER A 7 1.79 -26.04 -6.21
N PRO A 8 0.64 -26.69 -5.92
CA PRO A 8 -0.63 -26.37 -6.56
C PRO A 8 -0.93 -24.88 -6.40
N GLN A 9 -1.25 -24.21 -7.51
CA GLN A 9 -1.70 -22.83 -7.52
C GLN A 9 -2.99 -22.76 -6.68
N ALA A 10 -2.89 -22.20 -5.47
CA ALA A 10 -4.04 -22.11 -4.57
C ALA A 10 -5.15 -21.30 -5.25
N SER A 11 -6.34 -21.87 -5.38
CA SER A 11 -7.53 -21.20 -5.91
C SER A 11 -8.15 -20.20 -4.92
N SER A 12 -7.59 -20.10 -3.70
CA SER A 12 -7.97 -19.14 -2.67
C SER A 12 -6.94 -18.02 -2.55
N SER A 13 -7.41 -16.78 -2.38
CA SER A 13 -6.54 -15.66 -2.04
C SER A 13 -6.07 -15.78 -0.59
N SER A 14 -4.75 -15.83 -0.37
CA SER A 14 -4.15 -15.74 0.97
C SER A 14 -3.59 -14.33 1.18
N VAL A 15 -4.35 -13.45 1.82
CA VAL A 15 -3.95 -12.06 2.12
C VAL A 15 -3.96 -11.84 3.62
N GLY A 16 -2.79 -11.53 4.20
CA GLY A 16 -2.68 -11.01 5.56
C GLY A 16 -2.81 -9.48 5.58
N ARG A 17 -3.36 -8.93 6.66
CA ARG A 17 -3.44 -7.49 6.90
C ARG A 17 -2.77 -7.17 8.22
N ARG A 18 -2.06 -6.04 8.29
CA ARG A 18 -1.53 -5.47 9.52
C ARG A 18 -2.06 -4.06 9.66
N PHE A 19 -2.58 -3.74 10.83
CA PHE A 19 -2.91 -2.37 11.20
C PHE A 19 -1.80 -1.85 12.11
N VAL A 20 -1.41 -0.61 11.87
CA VAL A 20 -0.49 0.13 12.73
C VAL A 20 -1.14 1.46 13.08
N VAL A 21 -0.91 1.93 14.30
CA VAL A 21 -1.55 3.12 14.84
C VAL A 21 -0.48 4.02 15.45
N THR A 22 -0.59 5.31 15.18
CA THR A 22 0.25 6.36 15.75
C THR A 22 -0.57 7.63 15.95
N ASN A 23 -0.08 8.57 16.75
CA ASN A 23 -0.77 9.84 16.92
C ASN A 23 -0.59 10.70 15.69
N LYS A 24 -1.61 11.50 15.39
CA LYS A 24 -1.56 12.44 14.26
C LYS A 24 -0.44 13.46 14.46
N GLU A 25 -0.22 13.89 15.69
CA GLU A 25 0.79 14.87 16.06
C GLU A 25 2.19 14.37 15.70
N ASP A 26 2.47 13.08 15.90
CA ASP A 26 3.75 12.46 15.54
C ASP A 26 3.98 12.46 14.02
N LEU A 27 2.91 12.27 13.24
CA LEU A 27 2.99 12.31 11.77
C LEU A 27 3.14 13.72 11.18
N LEU A 28 2.84 14.76 11.95
CA LEU A 28 2.91 16.16 11.50
C LEU A 28 4.25 16.83 11.83
N GLN A 29 5.16 16.14 12.51
CA GLN A 29 6.52 16.61 12.77
C GLN A 29 7.40 16.52 11.52
N GLU A 30 8.56 17.16 11.55
CA GLU A 30 9.52 17.17 10.43
C GLU A 30 9.98 15.76 10.04
N ASP A 31 10.12 14.87 11.03
CA ASP A 31 10.49 13.46 10.88
C ASP A 31 9.27 12.53 10.77
N GLY A 32 8.06 13.06 10.59
CA GLY A 32 6.82 12.27 10.58
C GLY A 32 6.80 11.15 9.53
N VAL A 33 7.47 11.34 8.38
CA VAL A 33 7.66 10.29 7.37
C VAL A 33 8.54 9.15 7.86
N VAL A 34 9.61 9.47 8.61
CA VAL A 34 10.51 8.47 9.21
C VAL A 34 9.75 7.68 10.27
N VAL A 35 9.03 8.36 11.15
CA VAL A 35 8.16 7.72 12.16
C VAL A 35 7.15 6.78 11.51
N ALA A 36 6.48 7.21 10.43
CA ALA A 36 5.55 6.36 9.70
C ALA A 36 6.25 5.13 9.10
N ALA A 37 7.42 5.30 8.49
CA ALA A 37 8.19 4.24 7.87
C ALA A 37 8.69 3.20 8.89
N GLU A 38 9.14 3.65 10.06
CA GLU A 38 9.57 2.77 11.15
C GLU A 38 8.41 1.91 11.65
N ILE A 39 7.27 2.53 11.98
CA ILE A 39 6.10 1.82 12.52
C ILE A 39 5.55 0.82 11.50
N ILE A 40 5.45 1.20 10.22
CA ILE A 40 5.03 0.29 9.14
C ILE A 40 6.05 -0.84 8.96
N GLY A 41 7.34 -0.51 8.97
CA GLY A 41 8.44 -1.45 8.85
C GLY A 41 8.42 -2.51 9.95
N GLU A 42 8.28 -2.09 11.20
CA GLU A 42 8.11 -2.99 12.35
C GLU A 42 6.88 -3.89 12.20
N GLY A 43 5.75 -3.33 11.79
CA GLY A 43 4.53 -4.10 11.51
C GLY A 43 4.75 -5.21 10.47
N ILE A 44 5.49 -4.91 9.40
CA ILE A 44 5.85 -5.87 8.36
C ILE A 44 6.83 -6.93 8.89
N GLN A 45 7.85 -6.54 9.65
CA GLN A 45 8.82 -7.49 10.22
C GLN A 45 8.14 -8.45 11.21
N ASN A 46 7.20 -7.96 12.01
CA ASN A 46 6.40 -8.79 12.90
C ASN A 46 5.57 -9.83 12.13
N LEU A 47 4.93 -9.45 11.01
CA LEU A 47 4.24 -10.41 10.14
C LEU A 47 5.18 -11.48 9.59
N ARG A 48 6.41 -11.11 9.21
CA ARG A 48 7.41 -12.07 8.70
C ARG A 48 7.89 -13.03 9.78
N ALA A 49 8.09 -12.55 10.99
CA ALA A 49 8.62 -13.35 12.10
C ALA A 49 7.56 -14.28 12.71
N LYS A 50 6.32 -13.80 12.86
CA LYS A 50 5.25 -14.50 13.60
C LYS A 50 4.18 -15.12 12.71
N GLY A 51 4.15 -14.77 11.43
CA GLY A 51 3.18 -15.23 10.44
C GLY A 51 2.08 -14.22 10.17
N VAL A 52 1.44 -14.36 9.01
CA VAL A 52 0.48 -13.37 8.47
C VAL A 52 -0.86 -13.31 9.21
N LEU A 53 -1.17 -14.30 10.05
CA LEU A 53 -2.38 -14.34 10.87
C LEU A 53 -2.11 -13.91 12.33
N ASP A 54 -0.84 -13.68 12.69
CA ASP A 54 -0.48 -13.27 14.05
C ASP A 54 -1.06 -11.89 14.38
N GLY A 55 -1.81 -11.81 15.48
CA GLY A 55 -2.47 -10.59 15.91
C GLY A 55 -3.69 -10.19 15.07
N PHE A 56 -4.17 -11.03 14.15
CA PHE A 56 -5.31 -10.70 13.27
C PHE A 56 -6.56 -10.23 14.03
N GLN A 57 -6.89 -10.86 15.17
CA GLN A 57 -8.05 -10.44 15.97
C GLN A 57 -7.88 -9.03 16.56
N ASN A 58 -6.67 -8.68 17.00
CA ASN A 58 -6.36 -7.35 17.52
C ASN A 58 -6.36 -6.30 16.41
N ASP A 59 -5.79 -6.64 15.26
CA ASP A 59 -5.80 -5.81 14.05
C ASP A 59 -7.24 -5.53 13.60
N LEU A 60 -8.10 -6.54 13.61
CA LEU A 60 -9.52 -6.40 13.29
C LEU A 60 -10.24 -5.49 14.31
N ALA A 61 -10.05 -5.72 15.61
CA ALA A 61 -10.63 -4.88 16.65
C ALA A 61 -10.16 -3.42 16.55
N THR A 62 -8.88 -3.21 16.23
CA THR A 62 -8.29 -1.88 15.99
C THR A 62 -8.98 -1.20 14.80
N SER A 63 -9.17 -1.92 13.70
CA SER A 63 -9.84 -1.38 12.50
C SER A 63 -11.27 -0.89 12.77
N PHE A 64 -12.00 -1.54 13.69
CA PHE A 64 -13.35 -1.13 14.09
C PHE A 64 -13.36 0.00 15.13
N SER A 65 -12.24 0.28 15.77
CA SER A 65 -12.11 1.30 16.83
C SER A 65 -11.64 2.66 16.29
N ILE A 66 -11.10 2.70 15.07
CA ILE A 66 -10.61 3.92 14.43
C ILE A 66 -11.75 4.59 13.66
N LEU A 67 -11.88 5.92 13.82
CA LEU A 67 -12.84 6.71 13.04
C LEU A 67 -12.48 6.64 11.55
N PRO A 68 -13.46 6.45 10.63
CA PRO A 68 -13.19 6.30 9.19
C PRO A 68 -12.33 7.41 8.58
N GLU A 69 -12.40 8.64 9.09
CA GLU A 69 -11.61 9.78 8.63
C GLU A 69 -10.11 9.68 8.93
N ASN A 70 -9.73 8.88 9.92
CA ASN A 70 -8.36 8.67 10.40
C ASN A 70 -7.76 7.34 9.90
N LEU A 71 -8.53 6.54 9.17
CA LEU A 71 -8.08 5.27 8.62
C LEU A 71 -7.60 5.46 7.18
N PHE A 72 -6.41 4.93 6.89
CA PHE A 72 -5.88 4.82 5.52
C PHE A 72 -5.55 3.37 5.23
N ILE A 73 -5.98 2.87 4.07
CA ILE A 73 -5.76 1.47 3.66
C ILE A 73 -4.93 1.48 2.38
N VAL A 74 -3.81 0.77 2.39
CA VAL A 74 -3.03 0.51 1.17
C VAL A 74 -3.46 -0.84 0.60
N MET A 75 -3.85 -0.84 -0.67
CA MET A 75 -4.25 -2.04 -1.41
C MET A 75 -3.40 -2.21 -2.65
N GLY A 76 -3.11 -3.46 -2.99
CA GLY A 76 -2.28 -3.82 -4.14
C GLY A 76 -0.87 -4.25 -3.74
N SER A 77 -0.08 -4.61 -4.74
CA SER A 77 1.32 -4.94 -4.55
C SER A 77 2.08 -4.68 -5.85
N PRO A 78 3.27 -4.07 -5.78
CA PRO A 78 4.16 -3.91 -6.94
C PRO A 78 4.67 -5.23 -7.53
N LYS A 79 4.28 -6.37 -6.95
CA LYS A 79 4.65 -7.71 -7.42
C LYS A 79 3.51 -8.40 -8.18
N LEU A 80 2.36 -7.74 -8.36
CA LEU A 80 1.23 -8.32 -9.09
C LEU A 80 1.47 -8.36 -10.60
N GLY A 81 2.29 -7.47 -11.16
CA GLY A 81 2.63 -7.48 -12.58
C GLY A 81 1.41 -7.21 -13.47
N VAL A 82 0.52 -6.32 -13.01
CA VAL A 82 -0.71 -5.94 -13.72
C VAL A 82 -0.38 -5.37 -15.10
N TYR A 83 0.70 -4.58 -15.20
CA TYR A 83 1.19 -4.00 -16.46
C TYR A 83 1.82 -5.03 -17.42
N GLU A 84 2.08 -6.26 -16.97
CA GLU A 84 2.57 -7.36 -17.82
C GLU A 84 1.43 -8.07 -18.57
N THR A 85 0.17 -7.72 -18.29
CA THR A 85 -1.00 -8.30 -18.97
C THR A 85 -1.01 -7.89 -20.44
N ASP A 86 -0.97 -8.84 -21.38
CA ASP A 86 -1.12 -8.57 -22.81
C ASP A 86 -2.25 -9.43 -23.37
N LEU A 87 -3.30 -8.78 -23.90
CA LEU A 87 -4.45 -9.44 -24.50
C LEU A 87 -4.36 -9.53 -26.03
N GLY A 88 -3.20 -9.17 -26.62
CA GLY A 88 -2.95 -9.14 -28.06
C GLY A 88 -2.92 -7.73 -28.66
N TRP A 89 -3.06 -6.68 -27.84
CA TRP A 89 -2.96 -5.28 -28.26
C TRP A 89 -1.77 -4.55 -27.62
N GLY A 90 -0.88 -5.30 -26.97
CA GLY A 90 0.21 -4.76 -26.18
C GLY A 90 -0.18 -4.51 -24.73
N ARG A 91 0.81 -4.08 -23.95
CA ARG A 91 0.69 -3.83 -22.51
C ARG A 91 -0.19 -2.60 -22.20
N PRO A 92 -0.86 -2.56 -21.03
CA PRO A 92 -1.57 -1.39 -20.56
C PRO A 92 -0.66 -0.17 -20.51
N LYS A 93 -1.18 0.98 -20.96
CA LYS A 93 -0.50 2.27 -20.78
C LYS A 93 -0.74 2.86 -19.39
N LYS A 94 -1.84 2.48 -18.76
CA LYS A 94 -2.29 2.96 -17.45
C LYS A 94 -3.20 1.91 -16.83
N VAL A 95 -3.07 1.71 -15.52
CA VAL A 95 -3.95 0.86 -14.71
C VAL A 95 -4.59 1.75 -13.65
N GLU A 96 -5.90 1.58 -13.44
CA GLU A 96 -6.66 2.28 -12.40
C GLU A 96 -7.47 1.25 -11.62
N VAL A 97 -7.46 1.36 -10.28
CA VAL A 97 -8.24 0.48 -9.42
C VAL A 97 -9.57 1.16 -9.12
N ALA A 98 -10.58 0.95 -9.96
CA ALA A 98 -11.87 1.64 -9.86
C ALA A 98 -12.58 1.46 -8.51
N SER A 99 -12.32 0.34 -7.81
CA SER A 99 -12.93 0.03 -6.51
C SER A 99 -12.33 0.80 -5.32
N ILE A 100 -11.39 1.72 -5.54
CA ILE A 100 -10.87 2.60 -4.47
C ILE A 100 -11.73 3.86 -4.27
N ASP A 101 -12.91 3.92 -4.90
CA ASP A 101 -13.89 5.00 -4.69
C ASP A 101 -14.40 5.07 -3.25
N PHE A 102 -14.22 4.00 -2.47
CA PHE A 102 -14.30 4.05 -1.01
C PHE A 102 -13.26 5.03 -0.48
N THR A 103 -13.74 6.09 0.15
CA THR A 103 -12.89 7.13 0.73
C THR A 103 -11.77 6.50 1.56
N LYS A 104 -10.51 6.85 1.23
CA LYS A 104 -9.26 6.55 1.96
C LYS A 104 -8.56 5.21 1.64
N VAL A 105 -8.90 4.56 0.53
CA VAL A 105 -8.04 3.51 -0.04
C VAL A 105 -7.01 4.13 -0.97
N ILE A 106 -5.75 3.72 -0.81
CA ILE A 106 -4.61 4.07 -1.67
C ILE A 106 -4.24 2.80 -2.43
N SER A 107 -4.22 2.84 -3.76
CA SER A 107 -3.71 1.75 -4.57
C SER A 107 -2.20 1.85 -4.73
N LEU A 108 -1.52 0.70 -4.69
CA LEU A 108 -0.08 0.58 -4.89
C LEU A 108 0.21 -0.50 -5.93
N SER A 109 0.93 -0.13 -6.99
CA SER A 109 1.35 -1.05 -8.04
C SER A 109 2.79 -0.76 -8.50
N GLU A 110 3.31 -1.64 -9.35
CA GLU A 110 4.52 -1.37 -10.11
C GLU A 110 4.31 -0.20 -11.07
N ARG A 111 5.42 0.43 -11.46
CA ARG A 111 5.43 1.45 -12.49
C ARG A 111 5.22 0.82 -13.87
N GLY A 112 4.33 1.41 -14.67
CA GLY A 112 3.88 0.82 -15.94
C GLY A 112 4.86 0.86 -17.11
N ASP A 113 5.93 1.66 -17.05
CA ASP A 113 6.93 1.79 -18.13
C ASP A 113 8.14 0.85 -17.98
N GLY A 114 8.14 -0.02 -16.97
CA GLY A 114 9.22 -0.96 -16.71
C GLY A 114 10.46 -0.36 -16.07
N GLU A 115 10.46 0.95 -15.75
CA GLU A 115 11.51 1.54 -14.93
C GLU A 115 11.30 1.24 -13.44
N ILE A 116 12.36 1.38 -12.65
CA ILE A 116 12.29 1.24 -11.20
C ILE A 116 11.41 2.37 -10.66
N GLY A 117 10.32 2.01 -9.99
CA GLY A 117 9.41 2.96 -9.38
C GLY A 117 8.13 2.31 -8.88
N LEU A 118 7.31 3.12 -8.24
CA LEU A 118 6.00 2.74 -7.73
C LEU A 118 4.96 3.68 -8.33
N GLU A 119 3.79 3.13 -8.62
CA GLU A 119 2.62 3.92 -8.94
C GLU A 119 1.67 3.93 -7.74
N VAL A 120 1.28 5.13 -7.32
CA VAL A 120 0.39 5.38 -6.17
C VAL A 120 -0.89 6.01 -6.70
N GLY A 121 -2.02 5.31 -6.56
CA GLY A 121 -3.33 5.83 -6.92
C GLY A 121 -4.13 6.21 -5.68
N LEU A 122 -4.81 7.35 -5.74
CA LEU A 122 -5.70 7.84 -4.68
C LEU A 122 -6.81 8.71 -5.27
N ILE A 123 -7.97 8.72 -4.62
CA ILE A 123 -9.11 9.54 -5.02
C ILE A 123 -9.40 10.57 -3.92
N LEU A 124 -9.31 11.85 -4.27
CA LEU A 124 -9.56 12.99 -3.39
C LEU A 124 -10.44 14.03 -4.09
N THR A 125 -11.14 14.86 -3.32
CA THR A 125 -11.83 16.03 -3.88
C THR A 125 -10.81 17.04 -4.42
N LYS A 126 -11.22 17.88 -5.38
CA LYS A 126 -10.31 18.85 -6.02
C LYS A 126 -9.51 19.70 -5.03
N GLY A 127 -10.18 20.25 -4.00
CA GLY A 127 -9.49 21.05 -2.99
C GLY A 127 -8.48 20.25 -2.14
N LYS A 128 -8.70 18.94 -1.95
CA LYS A 128 -7.79 18.08 -1.18
C LYS A 128 -6.61 17.58 -2.01
N ILE A 129 -6.82 17.28 -3.30
CA ILE A 129 -5.73 16.82 -4.17
C ILE A 129 -4.70 17.93 -4.39
N ASP A 130 -5.14 19.20 -4.52
CA ASP A 130 -4.22 20.34 -4.72
C ASP A 130 -3.29 20.54 -3.51
N VAL A 131 -3.84 20.40 -2.29
CA VAL A 131 -3.05 20.47 -1.05
C VAL A 131 -2.14 19.26 -0.91
N PHE A 132 -2.63 18.06 -1.28
CA PHE A 132 -1.83 16.85 -1.26
C PHE A 132 -0.63 16.95 -2.21
N GLU A 133 -0.84 17.39 -3.46
CA GLU A 133 0.21 17.55 -4.47
C GLU A 133 1.30 18.51 -3.99
N ALA A 134 0.92 19.68 -3.48
CA ALA A 134 1.87 20.66 -2.95
C ALA A 134 2.72 20.10 -1.79
N ASN A 135 2.09 19.37 -0.86
CA ASN A 135 2.80 18.75 0.26
C ASN A 135 3.70 17.59 -0.22
N PHE A 136 3.21 16.74 -1.11
CA PHE A 136 3.93 15.59 -1.64
C PHE A 136 5.21 16.02 -2.38
N GLU A 137 5.11 17.05 -3.22
CA GLU A 137 6.28 17.61 -3.91
C GLU A 137 7.29 18.23 -2.94
N ALA A 138 6.81 18.97 -1.93
CA ALA A 138 7.68 19.59 -0.94
C ALA A 138 8.45 18.54 -0.15
N THR A 139 7.78 17.50 0.35
CA THR A 139 8.38 16.41 1.11
C THR A 139 9.41 15.63 0.27
N LEU A 140 9.14 15.36 -1.00
CA LEU A 140 10.10 14.67 -1.86
C LEU A 140 11.38 15.49 -2.00
N LYS A 141 11.29 16.81 -2.16
CA LYS A 141 12.48 17.67 -2.30
C LYS A 141 13.37 17.69 -1.05
N THR A 142 12.80 17.48 0.13
CA THR A 142 13.54 17.42 1.41
C THR A 142 14.22 16.08 1.68
N CYS A 143 13.76 14.95 1.12
CA CYS A 143 14.37 13.63 1.34
C CYS A 143 15.65 13.36 0.52
N TRP A 144 16.05 14.29 -0.37
CA TRP A 144 17.23 14.16 -1.24
C TRP A 144 18.32 15.23 -0.98
N MET A 145 18.25 15.95 0.14
CA MET A 145 19.34 16.79 0.66
C MET A 145 20.03 16.10 1.84
#